data_AF-A0A3D2TNJ7-F1
#
_entry.id   AF-A0A3D2TNJ7-F1
#
_cell.length_a   1.000
_cell.length_b   1.000
_cell.length_c   1.000
_cell.angle_alpha   90.00
_cell.angle_beta   90.00
_cell.angle_gamma   90.00
#
_symmetry.space_group_name_H-M   'P 1'
#
loop_
_entity.id
_entity.type
_entity.pdbx_description
1 polymer ?
#
loop_
_entity_poly.entity_id
_entity_poly.type
_entity_poly.pdbx_seq_one_letter_code
_entity_poly.pdbx_strand_id
1 'polypeptide(L)' 'RPFGGGPGMVIKPEPTIAAVEAVQAIQEHKDTRPEKDLQPGHLVMLTPQGRKLDQRLVEQLAQHKRLLLLCGRY' A
#
# COMPACT_ATOMS: atom_id res chain seq x y z
N ARG A 1 7.61 -18.93 8.32
CA ARG A 1 9.09 -19.03 8.37
C ARG A 1 9.61 -18.85 6.97
N PRO A 2 10.77 -18.22 6.77
CA PRO A 2 11.37 -18.10 5.44
C PRO A 2 11.62 -19.49 4.83
N PHE A 3 11.35 -19.62 3.54
CA PHE A 3 11.85 -20.76 2.77
C PHE A 3 13.39 -20.70 2.73
N GLY A 4 14.06 -21.84 2.85
CA GLY A 4 15.52 -21.90 2.98
C GLY A 4 16.06 -21.83 4.42
N GLY A 5 15.19 -21.62 5.42
CA GLY A 5 15.59 -21.58 6.83
C GLY A 5 16.20 -20.24 7.26
N GLY A 6 16.89 -20.23 8.41
CA GLY A 6 17.42 -19.02 9.04
C GLY A 6 16.50 -18.40 10.09
N PRO A 7 17.04 -17.53 10.97
CA PRO A 7 16.23 -16.80 11.95
C PRO A 7 15.32 -15.78 11.25
N GLY A 8 14.24 -15.38 11.94
CA GLY A 8 13.32 -14.35 11.46
C GLY A 8 11.99 -14.88 10.90
N MET A 9 11.16 -13.96 10.44
CA MET A 9 9.82 -14.24 9.92
C MET A 9 9.57 -13.49 8.62
N VAL A 10 8.58 -13.96 7.85
CA VAL A 10 8.15 -13.36 6.59
C VAL A 10 6.65 -13.17 6.70
N ILE A 11 6.16 -12.00 6.30
CA ILE A 11 4.74 -11.71 6.22
C ILE A 11 4.08 -12.68 5.22
N LYS A 12 2.94 -13.25 5.60
CA LYS A 12 2.18 -14.15 4.74
C LYS A 12 1.50 -13.36 3.60
N PRO A 13 1.57 -13.84 2.34
CA PRO A 13 0.91 -13.17 1.22
C PRO A 13 -0.60 -13.05 1.39
N GLU A 14 -1.27 -14.11 1.85
CA GLU A 14 -2.74 -14.19 1.86
C GLU A 14 -3.41 -13.08 2.67
N PRO A 15 -3.07 -12.83 3.95
CA PRO A 15 -3.66 -11.72 4.70
C PRO A 15 -3.23 -10.36 4.17
N THR A 16 -2.04 -10.22 3.58
CA THR A 16 -1.56 -8.95 3.03
C THR A 16 -2.33 -8.55 1.78
N ILE A 17 -2.53 -9.50 0.86
CA ILE A 17 -3.31 -9.27 -0.37
C ILE A 17 -4.75 -8.95 0.01
N ALA A 18 -5.37 -9.74 0.87
CA ALA A 18 -6.74 -9.50 1.32
C ALA A 18 -6.91 -8.12 1.97
N ALA A 19 -5.94 -7.67 2.77
CA ALA A 19 -5.96 -6.34 3.38
C ALA A 19 -5.84 -5.22 2.34
N VAL A 20 -4.94 -5.36 1.36
CA VAL A 20 -4.78 -4.37 0.28
C VAL A 20 -6.07 -4.29 -0.54
N GLU A 21 -6.65 -5.42 -0.95
CA GLU A 21 -7.90 -5.47 -1.71
C GLU A 21 -9.07 -4.85 -0.94
N ALA A 22 -9.20 -5.19 0.35
CA ALA A 22 -10.24 -4.63 1.21
C ALA A 22 -10.10 -3.10 1.32
N VAL A 23 -8.89 -2.58 1.52
CA VAL A 23 -8.65 -1.13 1.60
C VAL A 23 -8.89 -0.47 0.25
N GLN A 24 -8.47 -1.07 -0.86
CA GLN A 24 -8.74 -0.54 -2.20
C GLN A 24 -10.25 -0.34 -2.45
N ALA A 25 -11.08 -1.25 -1.95
CA ALA A 25 -12.54 -1.19 -2.06
C ALA A 25 -13.22 -0.12 -1.17
N ILE A 26 -12.50 0.48 -0.20
CA ILE A 26 -13.05 1.54 0.65
C ILE A 26 -13.26 2.81 -0.16
N GLN A 27 -14.50 3.30 -0.17
CA GLN A 27 -14.87 4.60 -0.73
C GLN A 27 -14.68 5.70 0.32
N GLU A 28 -13.78 6.64 0.08
CA GLU A 28 -13.47 7.73 1.02
C GLU A 28 -14.60 8.78 1.13
N HIS A 29 -15.55 8.79 0.19
CA HIS A 29 -16.69 9.72 0.18
C HIS A 29 -17.99 9.03 -0.25
N LYS A 30 -18.73 8.45 0.70
CA LYS A 30 -20.05 7.84 0.43
C LYS A 30 -21.12 8.85 -0.05
N ASP A 31 -20.95 10.14 0.24
CA ASP A 31 -22.02 11.13 0.07
C ASP A 31 -22.00 11.91 -1.26
N THR A 32 -20.97 11.76 -2.11
CA THR A 32 -20.81 12.66 -3.27
C THR A 32 -20.30 12.05 -4.58
N ARG A 33 -19.91 10.78 -4.61
CA ARG A 33 -19.42 10.15 -5.86
C ARG A 33 -20.12 8.84 -6.17
N PRO A 34 -20.59 8.62 -7.41
CA PRO A 34 -21.14 7.34 -7.82
C PRO A 34 -20.07 6.25 -7.74
N GLU A 35 -20.50 5.02 -7.43
CA GLU A 35 -19.64 3.83 -7.27
C GLU A 35 -18.65 3.58 -8.41
N LYS A 36 -18.99 4.05 -9.62
CA LYS A 36 -18.18 3.91 -10.84
C LYS A 36 -16.91 4.77 -10.86
N ASP A 37 -16.77 5.74 -9.96
CA ASP A 37 -15.59 6.63 -9.88
C ASP A 37 -14.56 6.18 -8.84
N LEU A 38 -14.70 4.97 -8.29
CA LEU A 38 -13.76 4.44 -7.32
C LEU A 38 -12.43 4.08 -7.99
N GLN A 39 -11.46 4.99 -7.89
CA GLN A 39 -10.11 4.77 -8.39
C GLN A 39 -9.27 4.07 -7.32
N PRO A 40 -8.49 3.03 -7.70
CA PRO A 40 -7.56 2.42 -6.76
C PRO A 40 -6.54 3.46 -6.32
N GLY A 41 -6.24 3.50 -5.02
CA GLY A 41 -5.19 4.36 -4.51
C GLY A 41 -3.81 3.82 -4.89
N HIS A 42 -2.84 4.72 -5.01
CA HIS A 42 -1.47 4.37 -5.33
C HIS A 42 -0.82 3.63 -4.16
N LEU A 43 -0.53 2.34 -4.34
CA LEU A 43 0.03 1.46 -3.31
C LEU A 43 1.55 1.66 -3.21
N VAL A 44 2.02 2.04 -2.02
CA VAL A 44 3.44 2.25 -1.71
C VAL A 44 3.85 1.27 -0.61
N MET A 45 4.79 0.38 -0.90
CA MET A 45 5.41 -0.46 0.12
C MET A 45 6.58 0.28 0.77
N LEU A 46 6.54 0.43 2.09
CA LEU A 46 7.62 1.03 2.86
C LEU A 46 8.70 -0.03 3.11
N THR A 47 9.85 0.13 2.46
CA THR A 47 10.97 -0.81 2.55
C THR A 47 12.31 -0.10 2.41
N PRO A 48 13.37 -0.52 3.13
CA PRO A 48 14.72 0.03 2.96
C PRO A 48 15.30 -0.22 1.56
N GLN A 49 14.77 -1.19 0.81
CA GLN A 49 15.18 -1.46 -0.59
C GLN A 49 14.53 -0.50 -1.60
N GLY A 50 13.60 0.35 -1.15
CA GLY A 50 12.85 1.27 -1.99
C GLY A 50 13.66 2.50 -2.40
N ARG A 51 13.03 3.35 -3.22
CA ARG A 51 13.56 4.69 -3.54
C ARG A 51 13.67 5.49 -2.25
N LYS A 52 14.83 6.12 -2.01
CA LYS A 52 15.01 7.06 -0.90
C LYS A 52 13.98 8.19 -1.02
N LEU A 53 13.30 8.49 0.08
CA LEU A 53 12.38 9.61 0.13
C LEU A 53 13.18 10.93 0.10
N ASP A 54 12.94 11.71 -0.93
CA ASP A 54 13.44 13.07 -1.09
C ASP A 54 12.28 14.01 -1.47
N GLN A 55 12.55 15.32 -1.48
CA GLN A 55 11.55 16.34 -1.76
C GLN A 55 10.88 16.15 -3.14
N ARG A 56 11.64 15.71 -4.15
CA ARG A 56 11.13 15.45 -5.49
C ARG A 56 10.15 14.28 -5.50
N LEU A 57 10.45 13.20 -4.78
CA LEU A 57 9.53 12.08 -4.64
C LEU A 57 8.27 12.48 -3.87
N VAL A 58 8.38 13.32 -2.84
CA VAL A 58 7.20 13.87 -2.14
C VAL A 58 6.29 14.64 -3.10
N GLU A 59 6.86 15.51 -3.94
CA GLU A 59 6.08 16.26 -4.95
C GLU A 59 5.40 15.35 -5.98
N GLN A 60 6.05 14.25 -6.37
CA GLN A 60 5.47 13.21 -7.22
C GLN A 60 4.30 12.51 -6.52
N LEU A 61 4.50 12.10 -5.26
CA LEU A 61 3.48 11.39 -4.48
C LEU A 61 2.26 12.27 -4.20
N ALA A 62 2.46 13.58 -4.02
CA ALA A 62 1.39 14.56 -3.81
C ALA A 62 0.43 14.71 -5.00
N GLN A 63 0.81 14.26 -6.21
CA GLN A 63 -0.09 14.25 -7.37
C GLN A 63 -1.15 13.15 -7.30
N HIS A 64 -0.97 12.13 -6.46
CA HIS A 64 -1.94 11.07 -6.29
C HIS A 64 -3.08 11.51 -5.37
N LYS A 65 -4.32 11.36 -5.84
CA LYS A 65 -5.53 11.66 -5.04
C LYS A 65 -5.66 10.81 -3.79
N ARG A 66 -5.05 9.61 -3.80
CA ARG A 66 -5.14 8.61 -2.74
C ARG A 66 -3.87 7.78 -2.71
N LEU A 67 -3.27 7.65 -1.52
CA LEU A 67 -2.08 6.82 -1.27
C LEU A 67 -2.47 5.69 -0.30
N LEU A 68 -2.06 4.46 -0.60
CA LEU A 68 -2.13 3.33 0.32
C LEU A 68 -0.71 2.99 0.75
N LEU A 69 -0.44 3.01 2.06
CA LEU A 69 0.89 2.71 2.60
C LEU A 69 0.90 1.29 3.18
N LEU A 70 1.67 0.39 2.56
CA LEU A 70 1.87 -0.97 3.07
C LEU A 70 3.11 -1.00 3.97
N CYS A 71 2.86 -1.16 5.27
CA CYS A 71 3.91 -1.21 6.29
C CYS A 71 4.35 -2.65 6.53
N GLY A 72 5.54 -3.00 6.04
CA GLY A 72 6.18 -4.28 6.34
C GLY A 72 6.65 -4.38 7.80
N ARG A 73 6.89 -5.63 8.24
CA ARG A 73 7.42 -6.04 9.56
C ARG A 73 8.18 -7.34 9.38
N TYR A 74 8.97 -7.66 10.42
CA TYR A 74 9.85 -8.84 10.56
C TYR A 74 11.15 -8.79 9.74
#